data_AF-A0A7V4STY4-F1
#
_entry.id   AF-A0A7V4STY4-F1
#
_cell.length_a   1.000
_cell.length_b   1.000
_cell.length_c   1.000
_cell.angle_alpha   90.00
_cell.angle_beta   90.00
_cell.angle_gamma   90.00
#
_symmetry.space_group_name_H-M   'P 1'
#
loop_
_entity.id
_entity.type
_entity.pdbx_description
1 polymer ?
#
loop_
_entity_poly.entity_id
_entity_poly.type
_entity_poly.pdbx_seq_one_letter_code
_entity_poly.pdbx_strand_id
1 'polypeptide(L)'
;MSPLKIEFSTVRELEKKTFRVFGYGGAAFAFGLILTLIGLGIVGAPVMLTSAAVVIVAIVWVSMLGKEPSRPTFCPYCASQNDVYQSRRSFNCDICNRPVIINESGEAVAAERIETPIRNAQS
;
A
#
# COMPACT_ATOMS: atom_id res chain seq x y z
N MET A 1 10.22 16.82 -9.15
CA MET A 1 10.01 15.80 -8.11
C MET A 1 9.09 14.75 -8.66
N SER A 2 9.64 13.61 -9.06
CA SER A 2 8.88 12.49 -9.60
C SER A 2 7.86 12.05 -8.56
N PRO A 3 6.57 11.92 -8.89
CA PRO A 3 5.62 11.36 -7.95
C PRO A 3 6.10 9.94 -7.72
N LEU A 4 6.46 9.63 -6.47
CA LEU A 4 6.73 8.28 -6.04
C LEU A 4 5.52 7.45 -6.49
N LYS A 5 5.74 6.66 -7.54
CA LYS A 5 4.77 5.75 -8.13
C LYS A 5 4.63 4.64 -7.10
N ILE A 6 3.75 4.88 -6.14
CA ILE A 6 3.64 4.10 -4.93
C ILE A 6 3.39 2.64 -5.29
N GLU A 7 4.10 1.74 -4.63
CA GLU A 7 4.29 0.32 -4.93
C GLU A 7 3.10 -0.56 -4.49
N PHE A 8 1.97 0.04 -4.08
CA PHE A 8 0.84 -0.68 -3.49
C PHE A 8 -0.29 -0.84 -4.49
N SER A 9 -0.76 -2.08 -4.64
CA SER A 9 -1.81 -2.43 -5.59
C SER A 9 -3.20 -2.43 -4.95
N THR A 10 -3.28 -2.61 -3.63
CA THR A 10 -4.53 -2.65 -2.85
C THR A 10 -4.43 -1.83 -1.56
N VAL A 11 -5.58 -1.39 -1.04
CA VAL A 11 -5.69 -0.65 0.24
C VAL A 11 -5.15 -1.51 1.40
N ARG A 12 -5.32 -2.83 1.33
CA ARG A 12 -4.91 -3.77 2.38
C ARG A 12 -3.40 -3.92 2.50
N GLU A 13 -2.66 -3.88 1.38
CA GLU A 13 -1.20 -3.81 1.40
C GLU A 13 -0.71 -2.50 2.04
N LEU A 14 -1.40 -1.40 1.75
CA LEU A 14 -1.11 -0.10 2.35
C LEU A 14 -1.28 -0.15 3.87
N GLU A 15 -2.42 -0.66 4.36
CA GLU A 15 -2.69 -0.78 5.79
C GLU A 15 -1.66 -1.63 6.51
N LYS A 16 -1.27 -2.78 5.94
CA LYS A 16 -0.32 -3.70 6.59
C LYS A 16 1.08 -3.10 6.71
N LYS A 17 1.58 -2.40 5.68
CA LYS A 17 2.87 -1.71 5.77
C LYS A 17 2.78 -0.47 6.67
N THR A 18 1.67 0.26 6.60
CA THR A 18 1.42 1.43 7.44
C THR A 18 1.41 1.05 8.92
N PHE A 19 0.66 0.03 9.30
CA PHE A 19 0.60 -0.46 10.69
C PHE A 19 1.98 -0.84 11.23
N ARG A 20 2.83 -1.43 10.39
CA ARG A 20 4.20 -1.78 10.76
C ARG A 20 5.08 -0.55 10.98
N VAL A 21 4.97 0.47 10.12
CA VAL A 21 5.69 1.74 10.26
C VAL A 21 5.23 2.49 11.51
N PHE A 22 3.93 2.56 11.77
CA PHE A 22 3.39 3.14 13.00
C PHE A 22 3.80 2.35 14.24
N GLY A 23 3.84 1.02 14.19
CA GLY A 23 4.30 0.18 15.30
C GLY A 23 5.76 0.44 15.67
N TYR A 24 6.66 0.42 14.68
CA TYR A 24 8.09 0.73 14.92
C TYR A 24 8.32 2.19 15.31
N GLY A 25 7.63 3.13 14.67
CA GLY A 25 7.71 4.56 14.99
C GLY A 25 7.21 4.87 16.40
N GLY A 26 6.07 4.29 16.79
CA GLY A 26 5.51 4.42 18.13
C GLY A 26 6.40 3.80 19.22
N ALA A 27 6.97 2.63 18.95
CA ALA A 27 7.92 2.00 19.87
C ALA A 27 9.21 2.83 20.05
N ALA A 28 9.75 3.37 18.96
CA ALA A 28 10.93 4.25 19.02
C ALA A 28 10.64 5.56 19.76
N PHE A 29 9.44 6.14 19.58
CA PHE A 29 9.00 7.31 20.33
C PHE A 29 8.87 7.04 21.82
N ALA A 30 8.23 5.92 22.20
CA ALA A 30 8.11 5.50 23.59
C ALA A 30 9.48 5.25 24.23
N PHE A 31 10.41 4.62 23.49
CA PHE A 31 11.79 4.41 23.95
C PHE A 31 12.53 5.75 24.16
N GLY A 32 12.41 6.69 23.22
CA GLY A 32 12.97 8.04 23.37
C GLY A 32 12.40 8.78 24.59
N LEU A 33 11.10 8.61 24.87
CA LEU A 33 10.45 9.18 26.05
C LEU A 33 10.99 8.58 27.34
N ILE A 34 11.14 7.25 27.40
CA ILE A 34 11.74 6.56 28.55
C ILE A 34 13.17 7.05 28.79
N LEU A 35 14.01 7.13 27.75
CA LEU A 35 15.37 7.67 27.88
C LEU A 35 15.39 9.09 28.42
N THR A 36 14.46 9.93 27.97
CA THR A 36 14.34 11.31 28.45
C THR A 36 13.94 11.35 29.95
N LEU A 37 13.01 10.50 30.38
CA LEU A 37 12.56 10.42 31.78
C LEU A 37 13.65 9.90 32.74
N ILE A 38 14.56 9.04 32.28
CA ILE A 38 15.67 8.50 33.10
C ILE A 38 16.87 9.47 33.15
N GLY A 39 16.72 10.68 32.59
CA GLY A 39 17.75 11.73 32.66
C GLY A 39 18.75 11.72 31.49
N LEU A 40 18.58 10.83 30.50
CA LEU A 40 19.37 10.81 29.26
C LEU A 40 18.76 11.75 28.21
N GLY A 41 18.34 12.95 28.60
CA GLY A 41 17.61 13.89 27.73
C GLY A 41 18.37 14.29 26.46
N ILE A 42 19.72 14.36 26.51
CA ILE A 42 20.56 14.68 25.35
C ILE A 42 20.43 13.61 24.25
N VAL A 43 20.15 12.35 24.61
CA VAL A 43 19.96 11.24 23.67
C VAL A 43 18.47 11.01 23.39
N GLY A 44 17.64 11.10 24.43
CA GLY A 44 16.20 10.89 24.32
C GLY A 44 15.49 11.93 23.46
N ALA A 45 15.85 13.22 23.58
CA ALA A 45 15.20 14.29 22.83
C ALA A 45 15.42 14.18 21.30
N PRO A 46 16.65 13.95 20.78
CA PRO A 46 16.84 13.68 19.35
C PRO A 46 16.09 12.45 18.85
N VAL A 47 16.05 11.37 19.64
CA VAL A 47 15.31 10.15 19.28
C VAL A 47 13.80 10.41 19.22
N MET A 48 13.24 11.18 20.16
CA MET A 48 11.84 11.59 20.11
C MET A 48 11.53 12.50 18.92
N LEU A 49 12.39 13.48 18.63
CA LEU A 49 12.20 14.40 17.50
C LEU A 49 12.23 13.67 16.16
N THR A 50 13.22 12.80 15.96
CA THR A 50 13.36 12.02 14.74
C THR A 50 12.22 11.01 14.56
N SER A 51 11.83 10.29 15.62
CA SER A 51 10.69 9.38 15.56
C SER A 51 9.37 10.11 15.30
N ALA A 52 9.13 11.25 15.95
CA ALA A 52 7.96 12.08 15.69
C ALA A 52 7.92 12.58 14.23
N ALA A 53 9.05 13.05 13.70
CA ALA A 53 9.14 13.49 12.31
C ALA A 53 8.81 12.36 11.33
N VAL A 54 9.36 11.15 11.56
CA VAL A 54 9.08 9.97 10.74
C VAL A 54 7.59 9.61 10.78
N VAL A 55 6.96 9.65 11.96
CA VAL A 55 5.52 9.36 12.11
C VAL A 55 4.68 10.42 11.39
N ILE A 56 5.00 11.70 11.50
CA ILE A 56 4.28 12.77 10.80
C ILE A 56 4.39 12.61 9.29
N VAL A 57 5.60 12.35 8.77
CA VAL A 57 5.81 12.09 7.34
C VAL A 57 5.01 10.87 6.88
N ALA A 58 4.96 9.80 7.68
CA ALA A 58 4.16 8.62 7.38
C ALA A 58 2.65 8.93 7.38
N ILE A 59 2.14 9.73 8.31
CA ILE A 59 0.74 10.19 8.32
C ILE A 59 0.41 10.96 7.04
N VAL A 60 1.26 11.94 6.68
CA VAL A 60 1.06 12.77 5.48
C VAL A 60 1.06 11.89 4.22
N TRP A 61 1.98 10.93 4.16
CA TRP A 61 2.09 9.96 3.06
C TRP A 61 0.82 9.13 2.89
N VAL A 62 0.33 8.53 3.98
CA VAL A 62 -0.90 7.72 3.98
C VAL A 62 -2.12 8.58 3.66
N SER A 63 -2.18 9.80 4.16
CA SER A 63 -3.27 10.75 3.90
C SER A 63 -3.30 11.17 2.43
N MET A 64 -2.15 11.28 1.76
CA MET A 64 -2.10 11.51 0.32
C MET A 64 -2.62 10.31 -0.46
N LEU A 65 -2.29 9.09 -0.02
CA LEU A 65 -2.74 7.85 -0.67
C LEU A 65 -4.23 7.55 -0.47
N GLY A 66 -4.78 7.90 0.69
CA GLY A 66 -6.21 7.74 0.97
C GLY A 66 -7.12 8.67 0.15
N LYS A 67 -6.57 9.67 -0.54
CA LYS A 67 -7.34 10.57 -1.42
C LYS A 67 -7.62 9.98 -2.80
N GLU A 68 -6.95 8.88 -3.19
CA GLU A 68 -7.25 8.21 -4.45
C GLU A 68 -8.56 7.40 -4.34
N PRO A 69 -9.55 7.62 -5.21
CA PRO A 69 -10.79 6.87 -5.16
C PRO A 69 -10.50 5.39 -5.49
N SER A 70 -10.82 4.49 -4.56
CA SER A 70 -10.80 3.05 -4.77
C SER A 70 -12.15 2.55 -5.26
N ARG A 71 -12.16 1.43 -5.98
CA ARG A 71 -13.38 0.70 -6.32
C ARG A 71 -13.25 -0.77 -5.91
N PRO A 72 -14.32 -1.35 -5.34
CA PRO A 72 -14.36 -2.77 -5.06
C PRO A 72 -14.36 -3.54 -6.39
N THR A 73 -13.37 -4.41 -6.56
CA THR A 73 -13.16 -5.20 -7.76
C THR A 73 -13.06 -6.68 -7.39
N PHE A 74 -13.83 -7.53 -8.06
CA PHE A 74 -13.82 -8.97 -7.79
C PHE A 74 -12.72 -9.67 -8.60
N CYS A 75 -11.96 -10.53 -7.93
CA CYS A 75 -10.93 -11.33 -8.59
C CYS A 75 -11.58 -12.42 -9.46
N PRO A 76 -11.21 -12.56 -10.75
CA PRO A 76 -11.78 -13.58 -11.63
C PRO A 76 -11.36 -15.01 -11.27
N TYR A 77 -10.32 -15.20 -10.47
CA TYR A 77 -9.82 -16.53 -10.07
C TYR A 77 -10.50 -17.08 -8.82
N CYS A 78 -10.77 -16.23 -7.83
CA CYS A 78 -11.24 -16.68 -6.51
C CYS A 78 -12.51 -15.96 -6.04
N ALA A 79 -13.11 -15.10 -6.87
CA ALA A 79 -14.28 -14.28 -6.55
C ALA A 79 -14.12 -13.41 -5.27
N SER A 80 -12.88 -13.22 -4.81
CA SER A 80 -12.56 -12.35 -3.68
C SER A 80 -12.74 -10.89 -4.06
N GLN A 81 -13.36 -10.12 -3.16
CA GLN A 81 -13.41 -8.65 -3.24
C GLN A 81 -12.05 -8.05 -2.87
N ASN A 82 -11.53 -7.18 -3.73
CA ASN A 82 -10.30 -6.41 -3.50
C ASN A 82 -10.60 -4.93 -3.75
N ASP A 83 -10.17 -4.04 -2.86
CA ASP A 83 -10.31 -2.60 -3.06
C ASP A 83 -9.09 -2.05 -3.78
N VAL A 84 -9.29 -1.75 -5.07
CA VAL A 84 -8.23 -1.34 -6.00
C VAL A 84 -8.35 0.15 -6.29
N TYR A 85 -7.23 0.85 -6.30
CA TYR A 85 -7.19 2.26 -6.68
C TYR A 85 -7.51 2.45 -8.17
N GLN A 86 -8.38 3.39 -8.52
CA GLN A 86 -8.78 3.65 -9.92
C GLN A 86 -7.59 4.05 -10.83
N SER A 87 -6.49 4.52 -10.24
CA SER A 87 -5.25 4.86 -10.94
C SER A 87 -4.50 3.64 -11.49
N ARG A 88 -4.87 2.42 -11.10
CA ARG A 88 -4.16 1.18 -11.42
C ARG A 88 -4.88 0.38 -12.50
N ARG A 89 -4.09 -0.06 -13.50
CA ARG A 89 -4.55 -0.96 -14.57
C ARG A 89 -4.28 -2.44 -14.29
N SER A 90 -3.53 -2.75 -13.24
CA SER A 90 -3.25 -4.12 -12.80
C SER A 90 -3.03 -4.16 -11.29
N PHE A 91 -3.42 -5.27 -10.68
CA PHE A 91 -3.22 -5.55 -9.26
C PHE A 91 -3.05 -7.06 -9.04
N ASN A 92 -2.41 -7.44 -7.93
CA ASN A 92 -2.41 -8.83 -7.50
C ASN A 92 -3.57 -9.02 -6.50
N CYS A 93 -4.31 -10.12 -6.62
CA CYS A 93 -5.38 -10.39 -5.66
C CYS A 93 -4.81 -10.63 -4.26
N ASP A 94 -5.37 -9.99 -3.23
CA ASP A 94 -4.93 -10.09 -1.84
C ASP A 94 -5.03 -11.51 -1.26
N ILE A 95 -5.92 -12.36 -1.82
CA ILE A 95 -6.14 -13.73 -1.36
C ILE A 95 -5.31 -14.74 -2.16
N CYS A 96 -5.49 -14.78 -3.48
CA CYS A 96 -4.84 -15.80 -4.30
C CYS A 96 -3.48 -15.38 -4.88
N ASN A 97 -3.07 -14.12 -4.66
CA ASN A 97 -1.82 -13.54 -5.14
C ASN A 97 -1.59 -13.68 -6.66
N ARG A 98 -2.66 -13.87 -7.43
CA ARG A 98 -2.60 -13.94 -8.90
C ARG A 98 -2.76 -12.55 -9.52
N PRO A 99 -2.07 -12.27 -10.64
CA PRO A 99 -2.18 -11.01 -11.35
C PRO A 99 -3.52 -10.87 -12.06
N VAL A 100 -4.18 -9.74 -11.85
CA VAL A 100 -5.46 -9.33 -12.45
C VAL A 100 -5.26 -8.00 -13.15
N ILE A 101 -5.80 -7.88 -14.36
CA ILE A 101 -5.71 -6.66 -15.18
C ILE A 101 -7.11 -6.06 -15.29
N ILE A 102 -7.21 -4.74 -15.15
CA ILE A 102 -8.46 -4.00 -15.31
C ILE A 102 -8.52 -3.51 -16.75
N ASN A 103 -9.54 -3.93 -17.50
CA ASN A 103 -9.74 -3.50 -18.88
C ASN A 103 -10.31 -2.06 -18.96
N GLU A 104 -10.45 -1.54 -20.18
CA GLU A 104 -10.97 -0.18 -20.40
C GLU A 104 -12.45 -0.02 -19.99
N SER A 105 -13.21 -1.11 -19.88
CA SER A 105 -14.58 -1.11 -19.34
C SER A 105 -14.64 -1.16 -17.81
N GLY A 106 -13.50 -1.23 -17.11
CA GLY A 106 -13.41 -1.26 -15.65
C GLY A 106 -13.66 -2.64 -15.02
N GLU A 107 -13.69 -3.70 -15.82
CA GLU A 107 -13.84 -5.08 -15.37
C GLU A 107 -12.46 -5.74 -15.12
N ALA A 108 -12.41 -6.56 -14.06
CA ALA A 108 -11.22 -7.35 -13.74
C ALA A 108 -11.14 -8.61 -14.60
N VAL A 109 -10.11 -8.68 -15.43
CA VAL A 109 -9.84 -9.79 -16.34
C VAL A 109 -8.59 -10.54 -15.88
N ALA A 110 -8.60 -11.87 -16.03
CA ALA A 110 -7.43 -12.69 -15.78
C ALA A 110 -6.29 -12.27 -16.70
N ALA A 111 -5.11 -11.98 -16.15
CA ALA A 111 -3.94 -11.58 -16.95
C ALA A 111 -3.58 -12.61 -18.04
N GLU A 112 -3.79 -13.90 -17.75
CA GLU A 112 -3.59 -15.01 -18.69
C GLU A 112 -4.49 -14.93 -19.95
N ARG A 113 -5.64 -14.25 -19.91
CA ARG A 113 -6.54 -14.13 -21.08
C ARG A 113 -6.08 -13.07 -22.09
N ILE A 114 -5.21 -12.15 -21.69
CA ILE A 114 -4.79 -11.03 -22.56
C ILE A 114 -3.58 -11.45 -23.43
N GLU A 115 -2.83 -12.48 -23.02
CA GLU A 115 -1.74 -13.08 -23.82
C GLU A 115 -2.19 -14.09 -24.88
N THR A 116 -3.50 -14.35 -25.01
CA THR A 116 -4.07 -15.03 -26.18
C THR A 116 -4.58 -14.01 -27.19
N PRO A 117 -3.73 -13.39 -28.03
CA PRO A 117 -4.23 -12.82 -29.26
C PRO A 117 -4.69 -14.01 -30.09
N ILE A 118 -5.99 -14.12 -30.35
CA ILE A 118 -6.54 -14.45 -31.68
C ILE A 118 -5.60 -15.30 -32.56
N ARG A 119 -5.18 -16.48 -32.08
CA ARG A 119 -4.32 -17.41 -32.84
C ARG A 119 -5.06 -18.65 -33.32
N ASN A 120 -6.38 -18.65 -33.15
CA ASN A 120 -7.28 -19.70 -33.62
C ASN A 120 -8.27 -19.15 -34.67
N ALA A 121 -7.81 -18.23 -35.52
CA ALA A 121 -8.51 -17.79 -36.70
C ALA A 121 -7.58 -17.81 -37.91
N GLN A 122 -6.86 -18.91 -38.12
CA GLN A 122 -6.20 -19.29 -39.38
C GLN A 122 -5.49 -20.65 -39.21
N SER A 123 -6.25 -21.75 -39.37
CA SER A 123 -5.78 -23.00 -40.00
C SER A 123 -6.98 -23.84 -40.40
#